data_AF-A0ABD6AHU5-F1
#
_entry.id   AF-A0ABD6AHU5-F1
#
_cell.length_a   1.000
_cell.length_b   1.000
_cell.length_c   1.000
_cell.angle_alpha   90.00
_cell.angle_beta   90.00
_cell.angle_gamma   90.00
#
_symmetry.space_group_name_H-M   'P 1'
#
loop_
_entity.id
_entity.type
_entity.pdbx_description
1 polymer ?
#
loop_
_entity_poly.entity_id
_entity_poly.type
_entity_poly.pdbx_seq_one_letter_code
_entity_poly.pdbx_strand_id
1 'polypeptide(L)'
;MVDESVFAALAGLSVTTSLPFLLYGAWIMIDAETVSWNVLTHHLWYIGTGLALTTVPIVGWMIPRLFRRLSGLAVIHAFLGLQAYALLAFALTGIVRIFQAKRNADAYDDPDVDIDEIHEDMSHWRARLRVGVAGFMLLWLCAWVTGLYRFYSIHVAPAM
;
A
#
# COMPACT_ATOMS: atom_id res chain seq x y z
N MET A 1 -26.19 -20.40 6.41
CA MET A 1 -24.99 -19.75 6.98
C MET A 1 -23.86 -19.95 5.98
N VAL A 2 -23.20 -18.89 5.50
CA VAL A 2 -22.06 -19.03 4.59
C VAL A 2 -20.83 -19.45 5.41
N ASP A 3 -20.05 -20.40 4.91
CA ASP A 3 -18.88 -20.95 5.61
C ASP A 3 -17.79 -19.88 5.80
N GLU A 4 -17.08 -19.92 6.94
CA GLU A 4 -15.99 -18.98 7.25
C GLU A 4 -14.87 -19.06 6.20
N SER A 5 -14.64 -20.24 5.61
CA SER A 5 -13.68 -20.45 4.52
C SER A 5 -14.01 -19.67 3.25
N VAL A 6 -15.29 -19.44 2.94
CA VAL A 6 -15.69 -18.65 1.75
C VAL A 6 -15.28 -17.19 1.93
N PHE A 7 -15.52 -16.60 3.10
CA PHE A 7 -15.07 -15.24 3.37
C PHE A 7 -13.55 -15.12 3.42
N ALA A 8 -12.86 -16.13 3.96
CA ALA A 8 -11.40 -16.17 3.95
C ALA A 8 -10.85 -16.22 2.52
N ALA A 9 -11.47 -17.01 1.63
CA ALA A 9 -11.11 -17.09 0.22
C ALA A 9 -11.37 -15.75 -0.51
N LEU A 10 -12.54 -15.13 -0.29
CA LEU A 10 -12.86 -13.82 -0.87
C LEU A 10 -11.90 -12.72 -0.42
N ALA A 11 -11.54 -12.69 0.88
CA ALA A 11 -10.54 -11.76 1.39
C ALA A 11 -9.16 -12.03 0.76
N GLY A 12 -8.72 -13.28 0.73
CA GLY A 12 -7.46 -13.69 0.10
C GLY A 12 -7.39 -13.33 -1.39
N LEU A 13 -8.47 -13.54 -2.14
CA LEU A 13 -8.59 -13.18 -3.55
C LEU A 13 -8.55 -11.67 -3.75
N SER A 14 -9.26 -10.90 -2.93
CA SER A 14 -9.25 -9.43 -3.00
C SER A 14 -7.84 -8.87 -2.75
N VAL A 15 -7.19 -9.31 -1.68
CA VAL A 15 -5.81 -8.89 -1.36
C VAL A 15 -4.83 -9.34 -2.46
N THR A 16 -4.97 -10.56 -2.99
CA THR A 16 -4.11 -11.04 -4.09
C THR A 16 -4.32 -10.24 -5.38
N THR A 17 -5.57 -9.91 -5.71
CA THR A 17 -5.90 -9.09 -6.89
C THR A 17 -5.36 -7.66 -6.77
N SER A 18 -5.12 -7.17 -5.55
CA SER A 18 -4.49 -5.86 -5.34
C SER A 18 -3.02 -5.81 -5.75
N LEU A 19 -2.31 -6.95 -5.77
CA LEU A 19 -0.88 -7.05 -6.05
C LEU A 19 -0.43 -6.31 -7.33
N PRO A 20 -1.01 -6.56 -8.53
CA PRO A 20 -0.59 -5.85 -9.74
C PRO A 20 -0.78 -4.33 -9.65
N PHE A 21 -1.84 -3.87 -8.99
CA PHE A 21 -2.11 -2.43 -8.81
C PHE A 21 -1.11 -1.78 -7.86
N LEU A 22 -0.77 -2.46 -6.76
CA LEU A 22 0.21 -1.98 -5.79
C LEU A 22 1.62 -1.97 -6.39
N LEU A 23 2.03 -3.03 -7.10
CA LEU A 23 3.32 -3.09 -7.78
C LEU A 23 3.44 -2.01 -8.86
N TYR A 24 2.42 -1.86 -9.72
CA TYR A 24 2.46 -0.86 -10.78
C TYR A 24 2.40 0.57 -10.22
N GLY A 25 1.55 0.81 -9.22
CA GLY A 25 1.51 2.09 -8.50
C GLY A 25 2.85 2.42 -7.84
N ALA A 26 3.50 1.46 -7.18
CA ALA A 26 4.82 1.65 -6.58
C ALA A 26 5.90 1.91 -7.64
N TRP A 27 5.87 1.19 -8.76
CA TRP A 27 6.80 1.38 -9.87
C TRP A 27 6.74 2.80 -10.41
N ILE A 28 5.55 3.35 -10.68
CA ILE A 28 5.38 4.73 -11.15
C ILE A 28 6.09 5.74 -10.23
N MET A 29 5.98 5.56 -8.91
CA MET A 29 6.52 6.52 -7.94
C MET A 29 8.03 6.37 -7.71
N ILE A 30 8.57 5.17 -7.90
CA ILE A 30 10.00 4.90 -7.76
C ILE A 30 10.76 5.37 -9.00
N ASP A 31 10.21 5.10 -10.19
CA ASP A 31 10.84 5.38 -11.49
C ASP A 31 10.75 6.86 -11.87
N ALA A 32 9.66 7.55 -11.51
CA ALA A 32 9.48 8.95 -11.86
C ALA A 32 10.56 9.85 -11.23
N GLU A 33 11.36 10.51 -12.08
CA GLU A 33 12.29 11.57 -11.68
C GLU A 33 11.52 12.83 -11.24
N THR A 34 10.49 13.21 -12.00
CA THR A 34 9.59 14.32 -11.71
C THR A 34 8.14 13.85 -11.56
N VAL A 35 7.46 14.34 -10.52
CA VAL A 35 6.05 13.98 -10.25
C VAL A 35 5.14 15.05 -10.85
N SER A 36 4.85 14.95 -12.14
CA SER A 36 3.85 15.81 -12.80
C SER A 36 2.43 15.49 -12.33
N TRP A 37 1.45 16.36 -12.62
CA TRP A 37 0.05 16.09 -12.28
C TRP A 37 -0.47 14.81 -12.94
N ASN A 38 -0.12 14.57 -14.20
CA ASN A 38 -0.52 13.37 -14.93
C ASN A 38 0.11 12.10 -14.29
N VAL A 39 1.39 12.16 -13.92
CA VAL A 39 2.06 11.05 -13.21
C VAL A 39 1.40 10.80 -11.85
N LEU A 40 1.07 11.86 -11.11
CA LEU A 40 0.42 11.76 -9.81
C LEU A 40 -0.98 11.15 -9.91
N THR A 41 -1.83 11.64 -10.82
CA THR A 41 -3.19 11.11 -10.99
C THR A 41 -3.17 9.68 -11.50
N HIS A 42 -2.27 9.35 -12.43
CA HIS A 42 -2.07 7.99 -12.90
C HIS A 42 -1.65 7.06 -11.76
N HIS A 43 -0.65 7.44 -10.96
CA HIS A 43 -0.27 6.70 -9.75
C HIS A 43 -1.45 6.49 -8.79
N LEU A 44 -2.22 7.56 -8.51
CA LEU A 44 -3.34 7.55 -7.57
C LEU A 44 -4.45 6.56 -8.00
N TRP A 45 -4.72 6.44 -9.29
CA TRP A 45 -5.68 5.46 -9.80
C TRP A 45 -5.26 4.03 -9.46
N TYR A 46 -4.01 3.65 -9.77
CA TYR A 46 -3.55 2.29 -9.48
C TYR A 46 -3.37 2.04 -8.00
N ILE A 47 -2.66 2.92 -7.28
CA ILE A 47 -2.42 2.71 -5.85
C ILE A 47 -3.74 2.76 -5.08
N GLY A 48 -4.69 3.62 -5.47
CA GLY A 48 -6.01 3.73 -4.85
C GLY A 48 -6.82 2.45 -5.02
N THR A 49 -6.87 1.89 -6.23
CA THR A 49 -7.52 0.59 -6.46
C THR A 49 -6.85 -0.53 -5.68
N GLY A 50 -5.53 -0.62 -5.70
CA GLY A 50 -4.79 -1.62 -4.91
C GLY A 50 -5.06 -1.48 -3.41
N LEU A 51 -4.98 -0.26 -2.89
CA LEU A 51 -5.25 0.03 -1.48
C LEU A 51 -6.70 -0.28 -1.09
N ALA A 52 -7.68 -0.02 -1.95
CA ALA A 52 -9.07 -0.39 -1.69
C ALA A 52 -9.22 -1.92 -1.59
N LEU A 53 -8.69 -2.66 -2.57
CA LEU A 53 -8.76 -4.12 -2.64
C LEU A 53 -8.06 -4.82 -1.47
N THR A 54 -7.00 -4.23 -0.90
CA THR A 54 -6.33 -4.79 0.29
C THR A 54 -6.93 -4.29 1.61
N THR A 55 -7.27 -3.00 1.72
CA THR A 55 -7.64 -2.38 3.00
C THR A 55 -9.07 -2.72 3.41
N VAL A 56 -10.00 -2.81 2.44
CA VAL A 56 -11.41 -3.13 2.73
C VAL A 56 -11.55 -4.51 3.38
N PRO A 57 -10.95 -5.59 2.85
CA PRO A 57 -10.96 -6.90 3.53
C PRO A 57 -10.27 -6.86 4.91
N ILE A 58 -9.15 -6.12 5.02
CA ILE A 58 -8.40 -6.01 6.27
C ILE A 58 -9.30 -5.40 7.37
N VAL A 59 -9.86 -4.22 7.12
CA VAL A 59 -10.66 -3.49 8.11
C VAL A 59 -12.02 -4.15 8.31
N GLY A 60 -12.68 -4.56 7.22
CA GLY A 60 -14.03 -5.11 7.27
C GLY A 60 -14.12 -6.54 7.81
N TRP A 61 -13.04 -7.33 7.69
CA TRP A 61 -13.10 -8.75 8.03
C TRP A 61 -11.95 -9.27 8.88
N MET A 62 -10.69 -8.92 8.56
CA MET A 62 -9.51 -9.51 9.21
C MET A 62 -9.25 -8.93 10.61
N ILE A 63 -9.22 -7.60 10.76
CA ILE A 63 -8.95 -6.92 12.03
C ILE A 63 -9.94 -7.34 13.12
N PRO A 64 -11.27 -7.37 12.90
CA PRO A 64 -12.24 -7.80 13.91
C PRO A 64 -12.03 -9.25 14.40
N ARG A 65 -11.36 -10.08 13.61
CA ARG A 65 -11.11 -11.50 13.90
C ARG A 65 -9.73 -11.76 14.50
N LEU A 66 -8.80 -10.82 14.36
CA LEU A 66 -7.42 -10.98 14.83
C LEU A 66 -7.37 -11.40 16.31
N PHE A 67 -8.16 -10.75 17.15
CA PHE A 67 -8.19 -10.99 18.60
C PHE A 67 -8.87 -12.31 19.00
N ARG A 68 -9.62 -12.94 18.11
CA ARG A 68 -10.34 -14.21 18.40
C ARG A 68 -9.47 -15.44 18.21
N ARG A 69 -8.41 -15.35 17.39
CA ARG A 69 -7.53 -16.47 17.03
C ARG A 69 -6.08 -16.01 17.01
N LEU A 70 -5.57 -15.61 18.17
CA LEU A 70 -4.16 -15.26 18.34
C LEU A 70 -3.29 -16.52 18.29
N SER A 71 -2.42 -16.59 17.30
CA SER A 71 -1.37 -17.60 17.16
C SER A 71 -0.06 -16.91 16.76
N GLY A 72 1.09 -17.57 16.92
CA GLY A 72 2.38 -16.97 16.58
C GLY A 72 2.43 -16.46 15.13
N LEU A 73 1.91 -17.24 14.19
CA LEU A 73 1.81 -16.85 12.78
C LEU A 73 0.82 -15.68 12.56
N ALA A 74 -0.27 -15.61 13.32
CA ALA A 74 -1.20 -14.48 13.27
C ALA A 74 -0.54 -13.17 13.73
N VAL A 75 0.29 -13.24 14.77
CA VAL A 75 1.04 -12.08 15.29
C VAL A 75 2.07 -11.60 14.27
N ILE A 76 2.83 -12.50 13.65
CA ILE A 76 3.81 -12.15 12.61
C ILE A 76 3.11 -11.47 11.42
N HIS A 77 2.02 -12.06 10.93
CA HIS A 77 1.23 -11.50 9.83
C HIS A 77 0.70 -10.10 10.17
N ALA A 78 0.11 -9.93 11.36
CA ALA A 78 -0.43 -8.64 11.81
C ALA A 78 0.67 -7.59 12.01
N PHE A 79 1.83 -7.99 12.54
CA PHE A 79 2.98 -7.11 12.69
C PHE A 79 3.47 -6.61 11.33
N LEU A 80 3.69 -7.50 10.37
CA LEU A 80 4.10 -7.13 9.01
C LEU A 80 3.10 -6.18 8.34
N GLY A 81 1.80 -6.49 8.45
CA GLY A 81 0.74 -5.63 7.94
C GLY A 81 0.75 -4.24 8.58
N LEU A 82 0.81 -4.16 9.91
CA LEU A 82 0.85 -2.88 10.63
C LEU A 82 2.06 -2.04 10.21
N GLN A 83 3.25 -2.66 10.12
CA GLN A 83 4.46 -1.96 9.71
C GLN A 83 4.40 -1.51 8.24
N ALA A 84 3.76 -2.28 7.35
CA ALA A 84 3.51 -1.84 5.98
C ALA A 84 2.68 -0.55 5.98
N TYR A 85 1.56 -0.49 6.70
CA TYR A 85 0.73 0.73 6.78
C TYR A 85 1.44 1.90 7.48
N ALA A 86 2.36 1.64 8.41
CA ALA A 86 3.21 2.68 8.99
C ALA A 86 4.16 3.28 7.94
N LEU A 87 4.75 2.47 7.06
CA LEU A 87 5.60 2.93 5.96
C LEU A 87 4.79 3.62 4.86
N LEU A 88 3.55 3.20 4.63
CA LEU A 88 2.61 3.93 3.78
C LEU A 88 2.27 5.31 4.36
N ALA A 89 2.02 5.40 5.67
CA ALA A 89 1.81 6.68 6.35
C ALA A 89 3.05 7.57 6.24
N PHE A 90 4.26 6.99 6.38
CA PHE A 90 5.52 7.69 6.15
C PHE A 90 5.64 8.20 4.70
N ALA A 91 5.30 7.38 3.70
CA ALA A 91 5.26 7.81 2.30
C ALA A 91 4.29 9.00 2.08
N LEU A 92 3.10 8.93 2.70
CA LEU A 92 2.10 9.98 2.63
C LEU A 92 2.62 11.33 3.18
N THR A 93 3.49 11.32 4.18
CA THR A 93 4.09 12.58 4.66
C THR A 93 4.97 13.27 3.61
N GLY A 94 5.60 12.52 2.69
CA GLY A 94 6.37 13.08 1.58
C GLY A 94 5.46 13.62 0.47
N ILE A 95 4.49 12.81 0.03
CA ILE A 95 3.60 13.20 -1.09
C ILE A 95 2.74 14.43 -0.77
N VAL A 96 2.26 14.56 0.47
CA VAL A 96 1.45 15.72 0.88
C VAL A 96 2.27 17.00 0.81
N ARG A 97 3.55 16.97 1.19
CA ARG A 97 4.45 18.13 1.13
C ARG A 97 4.76 18.50 -0.32
N ILE A 98 5.06 17.52 -1.16
CA ILE A 98 5.28 17.73 -2.61
C ILE A 98 4.04 18.36 -3.25
N PHE A 99 2.84 17.86 -2.93
CA PHE A 99 1.58 18.40 -3.42
C PHE A 99 1.33 19.84 -2.96
N GLN A 100 1.57 20.14 -1.67
CA GLN A 100 1.42 21.50 -1.13
C GLN A 100 2.38 22.49 -1.80
N ALA A 101 3.65 22.13 -1.97
CA ALA A 101 4.63 22.98 -2.64
C ALA A 101 4.23 23.28 -4.09
N LYS A 102 3.81 22.26 -4.84
CA LYS A 102 3.31 22.42 -6.21
C LYS A 102 2.07 23.30 -6.30
N ARG A 103 1.12 23.12 -5.38
CA ARG A 103 -0.10 23.92 -5.35
C ARG A 103 0.16 25.39 -4.99
N ASN A 104 1.12 25.66 -4.12
CA ASN A 104 1.46 27.02 -3.70
C ASN A 104 2.25 27.81 -4.75
N ALA A 105 3.02 27.12 -5.59
CA ALA A 105 3.83 27.75 -6.63
C ALA A 105 3.05 28.06 -7.93
N ASP A 106 1.75 27.74 -7.97
CA ASP A 106 0.90 27.80 -9.18
C ASP A 106 1.53 27.13 -10.42
N ALA A 107 2.48 26.22 -10.19
CA ALA A 107 3.19 25.44 -11.21
C ALA A 107 2.31 24.33 -11.80
N TYR A 108 0.99 24.58 -11.84
CA TYR A 108 0.00 23.70 -12.45
C TYR A 108 -0.20 23.99 -13.93
N ASP A 109 -0.01 25.25 -14.35
CA ASP A 109 -0.16 25.68 -15.74
C ASP A 109 1.14 25.53 -16.57
N ASP A 110 2.28 25.31 -15.92
CA ASP A 110 3.56 25.00 -16.57
C ASP A 110 4.18 23.70 -16.03
N PRO A 111 3.94 22.55 -16.68
CA PRO A 111 4.36 21.22 -16.21
C PRO A 111 5.88 21.00 -16.14
N ASP A 112 6.67 21.87 -16.79
CA ASP A 112 8.12 21.71 -16.99
C ASP A 112 8.97 22.56 -16.02
N VAL A 113 8.36 23.25 -15.04
CA VAL A 113 9.12 23.97 -14.00
C VAL A 113 9.86 22.97 -13.11
N ASP A 114 11.18 23.14 -13.02
CA ASP A 114 12.04 22.33 -12.16
C ASP A 114 11.72 22.59 -10.69
N ILE A 115 11.11 21.59 -10.06
CA ILE A 115 10.54 21.68 -8.72
C ILE A 115 11.66 21.69 -7.65
N ASP A 116 12.87 21.25 -8.01
CA ASP A 116 14.05 21.38 -7.13
C ASP A 116 14.48 22.84 -6.94
N GLU A 117 14.10 23.74 -7.86
CA GLU A 117 14.29 25.19 -7.70
C GLU A 117 13.14 25.85 -6.89
N ILE A 118 11.99 25.18 -6.75
CA ILE A 118 10.81 25.71 -6.05
C ILE A 118 10.95 25.57 -4.52
N HIS A 119 11.57 24.50 -4.02
CA HIS A 119 11.72 24.30 -2.57
C HIS A 119 12.94 23.43 -2.22
N GLU A 120 13.75 23.93 -1.28
CA GLU A 120 15.00 23.29 -0.80
C GLU A 120 14.85 21.84 -0.30
N ASP A 121 13.67 21.47 0.20
CA ASP A 121 13.41 20.17 0.83
C ASP A 121 12.85 19.10 -0.15
N MET A 122 12.71 19.44 -1.44
CA MET A 122 12.02 18.58 -2.41
C MET A 122 12.70 17.20 -2.54
N SER A 123 14.03 17.18 -2.56
CA SER A 123 14.84 15.95 -2.57
C SER A 123 14.60 15.08 -1.34
N HIS A 124 14.48 15.68 -0.15
CA HIS A 124 14.18 14.98 1.10
C HIS A 124 12.77 14.39 1.10
N TRP A 125 11.77 15.11 0.60
CA TRP A 125 10.40 14.59 0.53
C TRP A 125 10.26 13.45 -0.48
N ARG A 126 10.95 13.52 -1.63
CA ARG A 126 11.04 12.41 -2.60
C ARG A 126 11.69 11.18 -1.99
N ALA A 127 12.79 11.35 -1.26
CA ALA A 127 13.47 10.24 -0.59
C ALA A 127 12.52 9.54 0.41
N ARG A 128 11.80 10.30 1.24
CA ARG A 128 10.80 9.75 2.18
C ARG A 128 9.69 8.99 1.47
N LEU A 129 9.18 9.54 0.36
CA LEU A 129 8.15 8.92 -0.47
C LEU A 129 8.64 7.58 -1.03
N ARG A 130 9.81 7.54 -1.68
CA ARG A 130 10.38 6.32 -2.27
C ARG A 130 10.70 5.26 -1.22
N VAL A 131 11.34 5.65 -0.11
CA VAL A 131 11.64 4.74 1.00
C VAL A 131 10.35 4.18 1.61
N GLY A 132 9.34 5.03 1.84
CA GLY A 132 8.06 4.59 2.38
C GLY A 132 7.31 3.64 1.44
N VAL A 133 7.29 3.93 0.13
CA VAL A 133 6.66 3.06 -0.88
C VAL A 133 7.39 1.72 -0.99
N ALA A 134 8.72 1.71 -1.10
CA ALA A 134 9.51 0.48 -1.17
C ALA A 134 9.35 -0.36 0.10
N GLY A 135 9.38 0.30 1.26
CA GLY A 135 9.17 -0.33 2.56
C GLY A 135 7.76 -0.90 2.73
N PHE A 136 6.73 -0.14 2.34
CA PHE A 136 5.35 -0.63 2.28
C PHE A 136 5.25 -1.88 1.41
N MET A 137 5.78 -1.85 0.18
CA MET A 137 5.71 -2.98 -0.74
C MET A 137 6.39 -4.23 -0.19
N LEU A 138 7.59 -4.08 0.38
CA LEU A 138 8.32 -5.20 0.96
C LEU A 138 7.55 -5.85 2.11
N LEU A 139 7.10 -5.05 3.07
CA LEU A 139 6.38 -5.58 4.24
C LEU A 139 4.98 -6.08 3.89
N TRP A 140 4.32 -5.44 2.93
CA TRP A 140 3.04 -5.89 2.40
C TRP A 140 3.20 -7.25 1.70
N LEU A 141 4.26 -7.47 0.90
CA LEU A 141 4.54 -8.77 0.29
C LEU A 141 4.78 -9.86 1.33
N CYS A 142 5.56 -9.57 2.38
CA CYS A 142 5.75 -10.49 3.50
C CYS A 142 4.42 -10.80 4.22
N ALA A 143 3.58 -9.78 4.43
CA ALA A 143 2.25 -9.95 5.01
C ALA A 143 1.35 -10.79 4.09
N TRP A 144 1.40 -10.57 2.77
CA TRP A 144 0.62 -11.33 1.79
C TRP A 144 1.02 -12.80 1.78
N VAL A 145 2.32 -13.13 1.73
CA VAL A 145 2.82 -14.51 1.79
C VAL A 145 2.41 -15.21 3.09
N THR A 146 2.60 -14.54 4.23
CA THR A 146 2.16 -15.10 5.52
C THR A 146 0.64 -15.25 5.60
N GLY A 147 -0.12 -14.36 4.95
CA GLY A 147 -1.58 -14.43 4.83
C GLY A 147 -2.04 -15.63 4.02
N LEU A 148 -1.41 -15.89 2.86
CA LEU A 148 -1.67 -17.07 2.04
C LEU A 148 -1.35 -18.36 2.79
N TYR A 149 -0.23 -18.41 3.50
CA TYR A 149 0.14 -19.56 4.32
C TYR A 149 -0.86 -19.80 5.46
N ARG A 150 -1.37 -18.74 6.11
CA ARG A 150 -2.45 -18.84 7.10
C ARG A 150 -3.74 -19.36 6.49
N PHE A 151 -4.14 -18.85 5.33
CA PHE A 151 -5.32 -19.34 4.62
C PHE A 151 -5.20 -20.84 4.30
N TYR A 152 -4.07 -21.24 3.73
CA TYR A 152 -3.80 -22.64 3.40
C TYR A 152 -3.86 -23.55 4.64
N SER A 153 -3.13 -23.21 5.71
CA SER A 153 -3.04 -24.02 6.93
C SER A 153 -4.36 -24.13 7.71
N ILE A 154 -5.22 -23.12 7.66
CA ILE A 154 -6.47 -23.09 8.43
C ILE A 154 -7.64 -23.67 7.62
N HIS A 155 -7.69 -23.42 6.31
CA HIS A 155 -8.87 -23.69 5.49
C HIS A 155 -8.68 -24.73 4.39
N VAL A 156 -7.45 -24.98 3.92
CA VAL A 156 -7.18 -25.90 2.80
C VAL A 156 -6.58 -27.22 3.29
N ALA A 157 -5.50 -27.17 4.06
CA ALA A 157 -4.81 -28.37 4.55
C ALA A 157 -5.70 -29.28 5.42
N PRO A 158 -6.57 -28.76 6.32
CA PRO A 158 -7.47 -29.62 7.10
C PRO A 158 -8.64 -30.23 6.29
N ALA A 159 -8.86 -29.76 5.05
CA ALA A 159 -9.94 -30.22 4.18
C ALA A 159 -9.50 -31.30 3.17
N MET A 160 -8.19 -31.63 3.13
CA MET A 160 -7.63 -32.75 2.37
C MET A 160 -7.41 -33.95 3.28
#